data_AF-A0AAW1KTY3-F1
#
_entry.id   AF-A0AAW1KTY3-F1
#
_cell.length_a   1.000
_cell.length_b   1.000
_cell.length_c   1.000
_cell.angle_alpha   90.00
_cell.angle_beta   90.00
_cell.angle_gamma   90.00
#
_symmetry.space_group_name_H-M   'P 1'
#
loop_
_entity.id
_entity.type
_entity.pdbx_description
1 polymer ?
#
loop_
_entity_poly.entity_id
_entity_poly.type
_entity_poly.pdbx_seq_one_letter_code
_entity_poly.pdbx_strand_id
1 'polypeptide(L)'
;MFTDDAVYKIIKKLFGDKMVGLLMTRPNLFIPRDPDDSDMPCLDRVSEIFVQHCGLVSSYYCLKFINIFEAMCIVGVDEQEFKLAASETCKGNVYVSQLGLEKA
;
A
#
# COMPACT_ATOMS: atom_id res chain seq x y z
N MET A 1 -7.71 -6.96 -10.29
CA MET A 1 -6.94 -5.72 -10.57
C MET A 1 -5.45 -6.01 -10.37
N PHE A 2 -4.58 -5.65 -11.32
CA PHE A 2 -3.13 -5.83 -11.15
C PHE A 2 -2.66 -4.93 -10.01
N THR A 3 -2.01 -5.49 -9.01
CA THR A 3 -1.64 -4.79 -7.76
C THR A 3 -0.72 -3.59 -7.99
N ASP A 4 0.09 -3.62 -9.05
CA ASP A 4 0.91 -2.48 -9.49
C ASP A 4 0.07 -1.24 -9.87
N ASP A 5 -1.05 -1.43 -10.57
CA ASP A 5 -1.96 -0.35 -10.99
C ASP A 5 -2.69 0.25 -9.78
N ALA A 6 -3.01 -0.59 -8.79
CA ALA A 6 -3.60 -0.16 -7.53
C ALA A 6 -2.66 0.77 -6.76
N VAL A 7 -1.42 0.32 -6.55
CA VAL A 7 -0.40 1.09 -5.84
C VAL A 7 -0.09 2.40 -6.57
N TYR A 8 0.04 2.37 -7.90
CA TYR A 8 0.21 3.56 -8.72
C TYR A 8 -0.90 4.59 -8.49
N LYS A 9 -2.17 4.15 -8.56
CA LYS A 9 -3.34 5.04 -8.42
C LYS A 9 -3.45 5.61 -7.01
N ILE A 10 -3.17 4.80 -5.98
CA ILE A 10 -3.16 5.25 -4.58
C ILE A 10 -2.10 6.34 -4.39
N ILE A 11 -0.86 6.09 -4.80
CA ILE A 11 0.24 7.07 -4.67
C ILE A 11 -0.08 8.35 -5.45
N LYS A 12 -0.63 8.21 -6.66
CA LYS A 12 -1.02 9.36 -7.49
C LYS A 12 -2.06 10.22 -6.80
N LYS A 13 -3.03 9.59 -6.13
CA LYS A 13 -4.09 10.29 -5.41
C LYS A 13 -3.57 11.03 -4.18
N LEU A 14 -2.61 10.43 -3.47
CA LEU A 14 -2.07 10.98 -2.21
C LEU A 14 -0.99 12.05 -2.45
N PHE A 15 -0.09 11.84 -3.40
CA PHE A 15 1.12 12.65 -3.53
C PHE A 15 1.28 13.32 -4.92
N GLY A 16 0.37 13.05 -5.85
CA GLY A 16 0.42 13.58 -7.22
C GLY A 16 1.46 12.91 -8.13
N ASP A 17 1.45 13.26 -9.41
CA ASP A 17 2.23 12.60 -10.46
C ASP A 17 3.75 12.63 -10.24
N LYS A 18 4.28 13.70 -9.64
CA LYS A 18 5.73 13.85 -9.39
C LYS A 18 6.24 12.80 -8.40
N MET A 19 5.48 12.55 -7.33
CA MET A 19 5.87 11.63 -6.27
C MET A 19 5.65 10.18 -6.67
N VAL A 20 4.66 9.89 -7.53
CA VAL A 20 4.48 8.55 -8.12
C VAL A 20 5.75 8.08 -8.81
N GLY A 21 6.35 8.94 -9.64
CA GLY A 21 7.60 8.60 -10.33
C GLY A 21 8.71 8.22 -9.36
N LEU A 22 8.88 9.00 -8.28
CA LEU A 22 9.94 8.77 -7.29
C LEU A 22 9.67 7.53 -6.44
N LEU A 23 8.46 7.38 -5.91
CA LEU A 23 8.10 6.27 -5.03
C LEU A 23 8.07 4.93 -5.79
N MET A 24 7.56 4.89 -7.02
CA MET A 24 7.48 3.64 -7.80
C MET A 24 8.82 3.20 -8.39
N THR A 25 9.72 4.13 -8.73
CA THR A 25 10.98 3.78 -9.42
C THR A 25 12.20 3.80 -8.51
N ARG A 26 12.17 4.60 -7.44
CA ARG A 26 13.31 4.81 -6.54
C ARG A 26 12.86 4.98 -5.08
N PRO A 27 12.09 4.04 -4.51
CA PRO A 27 11.62 4.13 -3.12
C PRO A 27 12.79 4.22 -2.13
N ASN A 28 13.92 3.58 -2.43
CA ASN A 28 15.14 3.59 -1.61
C ASN A 28 15.78 4.99 -1.44
N LEU A 29 15.35 6.01 -2.19
CA LEU A 29 15.79 7.40 -1.95
C LEU A 29 15.22 7.97 -0.65
N PHE A 30 14.09 7.42 -0.20
CA PHE A 30 13.40 7.87 1.01
C PHE A 30 13.80 7.02 2.21
N ILE A 31 14.06 5.73 2.00
CA ILE A 31 14.40 4.78 3.07
C ILE A 31 15.71 5.19 3.76
N PRO A 32 15.70 5.43 5.07
CA PRO A 32 16.90 5.79 5.81
C PRO A 32 17.91 4.65 5.81
N ARG A 33 19.19 5.00 5.93
CA ARG A 33 20.26 4.00 6.05
C ARG A 33 20.31 3.37 7.43
N ASP A 34 19.73 4.04 8.42
CA ASP A 34 19.60 3.56 9.79
C ASP A 34 18.21 2.93 9.96
N PRO A 35 18.12 1.63 10.31
CA PRO A 35 16.84 0.96 10.52
C PRO A 35 16.02 1.55 11.69
N ASP A 36 16.66 2.25 12.63
CA ASP A 36 15.95 2.89 13.76
C ASP A 36 15.08 4.09 13.31
N ASP A 37 15.36 4.65 12.14
CA ASP A 37 14.57 5.75 11.54
C ASP A 37 13.35 5.24 10.74
N SER A 38 13.14 3.92 10.66
CA SER A 38 11.97 3.34 9.96
C SER A 38 10.71 3.43 10.82
N ASP A 39 9.64 4.02 10.27
CA ASP A 39 8.32 4.04 10.91
C ASP A 39 7.60 2.70 10.69
N MET A 40 8.08 1.67 11.38
CA MET A 40 7.51 0.32 11.36
C MET A 40 6.02 0.29 11.71
N PRO A 41 5.52 1.05 12.72
CA PRO A 41 4.10 1.15 12.97
C PRO A 41 3.29 1.66 11.77
N CYS A 42 3.79 2.66 11.04
CA CYS A 42 3.14 3.11 9.81
C CYS A 42 3.15 2.03 8.74
N LEU A 43 4.29 1.35 8.53
CA LEU A 43 4.45 0.30 7.52
C LEU A 43 3.45 -0.84 7.74
N ASP A 44 3.27 -1.28 8.98
CA ASP A 44 2.30 -2.31 9.35
C ASP A 44 0.87 -1.87 8.99
N ARG A 45 0.46 -0.66 9.40
CA ARG A 45 -0.89 -0.12 9.14
C ARG A 45 -1.17 0.05 7.65
N VAL A 46 -0.24 0.62 6.89
CA VAL A 46 -0.39 0.82 5.44
C VAL A 46 -0.49 -0.53 4.71
N SER A 47 0.32 -1.50 5.12
CA SER A 47 0.28 -2.85 4.55
C SER A 47 -1.05 -3.55 4.84
N GLU A 48 -1.55 -3.47 6.08
CA GLU A 48 -2.85 -4.05 6.46
C GLU A 48 -4.01 -3.42 5.69
N ILE A 49 -4.07 -2.08 5.61
CA ILE A 49 -5.12 -1.36 4.88
C ILE A 49 -5.10 -1.76 3.41
N PHE A 50 -3.91 -1.85 2.80
CA PHE A 50 -3.77 -2.28 1.41
C PHE A 50 -4.29 -3.70 1.21
N VAL A 51 -3.92 -4.64 2.08
CA VAL A 51 -4.40 -6.03 2.00
C VAL A 51 -5.92 -6.10 2.19
N GLN A 52 -6.47 -5.36 3.16
CA GLN A 52 -7.91 -5.34 3.44
C GLN A 52 -8.73 -4.82 2.26
N HIS A 53 -8.25 -3.80 1.55
CA HIS A 53 -9.01 -3.18 0.45
C HIS A 53 -8.68 -3.73 -0.93
N CYS A 54 -7.44 -4.16 -1.17
CA CYS A 54 -6.94 -4.55 -2.49
C CYS A 54 -6.75 -6.07 -2.64
N GLY A 55 -6.87 -6.83 -1.54
CA GLY A 55 -6.75 -8.28 -1.48
C GLY A 55 -5.33 -8.75 -1.21
N LEU A 56 -5.22 -10.02 -0.80
CA LEU A 56 -3.94 -10.68 -0.54
C LEU A 56 -3.09 -10.73 -1.81
N VAL A 57 -2.01 -9.98 -1.78
CA VAL A 57 -0.85 -10.22 -2.63
C VAL A 57 -0.14 -11.45 -2.07
N SER A 58 0.29 -12.38 -2.92
CA SER A 58 1.14 -13.47 -2.43
C SER A 58 2.34 -12.87 -1.68
N SER A 59 2.92 -13.61 -0.73
CA SER A 59 4.06 -13.12 0.08
C SER A 59 5.16 -12.47 -0.76
N TYR A 60 5.39 -12.97 -1.98
CA TYR A 60 6.29 -12.39 -2.97
C TYR A 60 5.90 -10.99 -3.44
N TYR A 61 4.62 -10.71 -3.66
CA TYR A 61 4.14 -9.39 -4.07
C TYR A 61 4.04 -8.40 -2.90
N CYS A 62 3.81 -8.84 -1.66
CA CYS A 62 3.91 -7.95 -0.50
C CYS A 62 5.34 -7.39 -0.36
N LEU A 63 6.36 -8.24 -0.55
CA LEU A 63 7.76 -7.82 -0.55
C LEU A 63 8.08 -6.82 -1.67
N LYS A 64 7.38 -6.89 -2.81
CA LYS A 64 7.59 -5.95 -3.92
C LYS A 64 7.23 -4.51 -3.55
N PHE A 65 6.19 -4.31 -2.71
CA PHE A 65 5.71 -2.98 -2.35
C PHE A 65 6.18 -2.50 -0.98
N ILE A 66 6.88 -3.33 -0.21
CA ILE A 66 7.28 -2.99 1.16
C ILE A 66 8.13 -1.71 1.20
N ASN A 67 9.13 -1.59 0.31
CA ASN A 67 9.96 -0.39 0.19
C ASN A 67 9.13 0.84 -0.23
N ILE A 68 8.05 0.65 -0.99
CA ILE A 68 7.17 1.73 -1.43
C ILE A 68 6.32 2.22 -0.25
N PHE A 69 5.74 1.30 0.53
CA PHE A 69 4.97 1.64 1.72
C PHE A 69 5.85 2.28 2.79
N GLU A 70 7.07 1.77 2.98
CA GLU A 70 8.05 2.38 3.88
C GLU A 70 8.40 3.81 3.43
N ALA A 71 8.68 4.01 2.14
CA ALA A 71 8.91 5.34 1.59
C ALA A 71 7.72 6.28 1.78
N MET A 72 6.48 5.79 1.65
CA MET A 72 5.27 6.57 1.93
C MET A 72 5.18 6.98 3.40
N CYS A 73 5.53 6.09 4.32
CA CYS A 73 5.57 6.40 5.75
C CYS A 73 6.59 7.49 6.07
N ILE A 74 7.78 7.42 5.49
CA ILE A 74 8.84 8.42 5.68
C ILE A 74 8.44 9.79 5.10
N VAL A 75 7.72 9.80 3.98
CA VAL A 75 7.16 11.02 3.38
C VAL A 75 6.00 11.59 4.22
N GLY A 76 5.46 10.82 5.17
CA GLY A 76 4.40 11.24 6.08
C GLY A 76 3.00 11.01 5.51
N VAL A 77 2.73 9.79 5.02
CA VAL A 77 1.38 9.41 4.60
C VAL A 77 0.40 9.47 5.78
N ASP A 78 -0.75 10.10 5.58
CA ASP A 78 -1.85 10.02 6.54
C ASP A 78 -2.62 8.71 6.37
N GLU A 79 -2.90 8.04 7.49
CA GLU A 79 -3.58 6.74 7.51
C GLU A 79 -5.01 6.81 6.95
N GLN A 80 -5.77 7.85 7.31
CA GLN A 80 -7.16 7.98 6.88
C GLN A 80 -7.23 8.29 5.38
N GLU A 81 -6.32 9.14 4.89
CA GLU A 81 -6.20 9.41 3.45
C GLU A 81 -5.80 8.15 2.69
N PHE A 82 -4.85 7.37 3.19
CA PHE A 82 -4.44 6.10 2.59
C PHE A 82 -5.61 5.11 2.53
N LYS A 83 -6.35 4.95 3.63
CA LYS A 83 -7.55 4.11 3.69
C LYS A 83 -8.61 4.52 2.68
N LEU A 84 -8.89 5.82 2.57
CA LEU A 84 -9.85 6.33 1.59
C LEU A 84 -9.37 6.07 0.15
N ALA A 85 -8.10 6.33 -0.14
CA ALA A 85 -7.50 6.09 -1.45
C ALA A 85 -7.52 4.59 -1.82
N ALA A 86 -7.17 3.71 -0.89
CA ALA A 86 -7.20 2.26 -1.08
C ALA A 86 -8.63 1.76 -1.30
N SER A 87 -9.59 2.21 -0.49
CA SER A 87 -11.01 1.88 -0.66
C SER A 87 -11.53 2.29 -2.04
N GLU A 88 -11.29 3.53 -2.47
CA GLU A 88 -11.76 4.01 -3.77
C GLU A 88 -11.10 3.33 -4.96
N THR A 89 -9.80 3.09 -4.86
CA THR A 89 -9.01 2.48 -5.95
C THR A 89 -9.35 1.01 -6.10
N CYS A 90 -9.47 0.28 -4.99
CA CYS A 90 -9.59 -1.17 -4.97
C CYS A 90 -11.04 -1.69 -4.85
N LYS A 91 -12.04 -0.80 -4.86
CA LYS A 91 -13.49 -1.06 -4.80
C LYS A 91 -14.04 -2.10 -5.81
N GLY A 92 -13.24 -2.59 -6.75
CA GLY A 92 -13.60 -3.67 -7.69
C GLY A 92 -13.09 -5.07 -7.32
N ASN A 93 -12.43 -5.26 -6.19
CA ASN A 93 -11.72 -6.50 -5.87
C ASN A 93 -12.00 -7.03 -4.44
N VAL A 94 -13.20 -6.78 -3.91
CA VAL A 94 -13.73 -7.57 -2.78
C VAL A 94 -14.06 -8.97 -3.30
N TYR A 95 -13.03 -9.76 -3.62
CA TYR A 95 -13.15 -11.20 -3.42
C TYR A 95 -13.19 -11.37 -1.92
N VAL A 96 -14.41 -11.30 -1.39
CA VAL A 96 -14.77 -11.92 -0.13
C VAL A 96 -14.05 -13.26 -0.16
N SER A 97 -13.11 -13.46 0.76
CA SER A 97 -12.80 -14.80 1.24
C SER A 97 -14.13 -15.36 1.73
N GLN A 98 -14.93 -15.94 0.83
CA GLN A 98 -16.10 -16.77 1.13
C GLN A 98 -15.59 -18.11 1.70
N LEU A 99 -14.75 -18.03 2.73
CA LEU A 99 -14.44 -19.13 3.64
C LEU A 99 -15.17 -18.92 4.98
N GLY A 100 -16.36 -18.31 4.93
CA GLY A 100 -17.18 -18.12 6.13
C GLY A 100 -18.68 -18.03 5.90
N LEU A 101 -19.20 -18.23 4.69
CA LEU A 101 -20.64 -18.14 4.43
C LEU A 101 -21.10 -19.12 3.36
N GLU A 102 -20.77 -20.40 3.56
CA GLU A 102 -21.59 -21.51 3.10
C GLU A 102 -21.60 -22.59 4.17
N LYS A 103 -22.65 -22.63 5.00
CA LYS A 103 -23.67 -23.70 4.97
C LYS A 103 -24.57 -23.67 6.21
N ALA A 104 -25.86 -23.83 5.91
CA ALA A 104 -26.95 -24.40 6.71
C ALA A 104 -27.50 -23.57 7.88
#